data_AF-A0A7X9A5W2-F1
#
_entry.id   AF-A0A7X9A5W2-F1
#
_cell.length_a   1.000
_cell.length_b   1.000
_cell.length_c   1.000
_cell.angle_alpha   90.00
_cell.angle_beta   90.00
_cell.angle_gamma   90.00
#
_symmetry.space_group_name_H-M   'P 1'
#
loop_
_entity.id
_entity.type
_entity.pdbx_description
1 polymer ?
#
loop_
_entity_poly.entity_id
_entity_poly.type
_entity_poly.pdbx_seq_one_letter_code
_entity_poly.pdbx_strand_id
1 'polypeptide(L)' 'MAWHDESKIIGERVSVKNEKEMGVITRIDYERDLVFVQFRRMREESYPYPEAFEQGYLTMKFSKR' A
#
# COMPACT_ATOMS: atom_id res chain seq x y z
N MET A 1 18.29 -15.40 0.48
CA MET A 1 18.17 -13.92 0.49
C MET A 1 17.20 -13.53 -0.62
N ALA A 2 15.91 -13.44 -0.31
CA ALA A 2 14.87 -13.07 -1.28
C ALA A 2 14.60 -11.56 -1.18
N TRP A 3 15.60 -10.75 -1.51
CA TRP A 3 15.49 -9.29 -1.60
C TRP A 3 15.03 -8.92 -3.01
N HIS A 4 13.81 -9.22 -3.47
CA HIS A 4 13.47 -8.87 -4.87
C HIS A 4 12.01 -8.56 -5.27
N ASP A 5 11.03 -8.43 -4.37
CA ASP A 5 9.66 -8.08 -4.82
C ASP A 5 8.93 -6.96 -4.06
N GLU A 6 9.25 -6.69 -2.80
CA GLU A 6 8.43 -5.79 -1.98
C GLU A 6 8.60 -4.31 -2.33
N SER A 7 9.77 -3.88 -2.81
CA SER A 7 9.97 -2.51 -3.31
C SER A 7 9.24 -2.22 -4.63
N LYS A 8 8.65 -3.22 -5.30
CA LYS A 8 7.85 -3.01 -6.52
C LYS A 8 6.47 -2.44 -6.26
N ILE A 9 5.98 -2.46 -5.01
CA ILE A 9 4.61 -2.02 -4.72
C ILE A 9 4.52 -0.50 -4.53
N ILE A 10 5.65 0.20 -4.34
CA ILE A 10 5.67 1.66 -4.26
C ILE A 10 5.29 2.23 -5.64
N GLY A 11 4.31 3.13 -5.66
CA GLY A 11 3.71 3.69 -6.87
C GLY A 11 2.52 2.88 -7.41
N GLU A 12 2.26 1.68 -6.88
CA GLU A 12 1.10 0.89 -7.26
C GLU A 12 -0.18 1.41 -6.60
N ARG A 13 -1.29 1.24 -7.32
CA ARG A 13 -2.61 1.59 -6.80
C ARG A 13 -3.11 0.51 -5.85
N VAL A 14 -3.72 0.94 -4.75
CA VAL A 14 -4.26 0.06 -3.73
C VAL A 14 -5.71 0.44 -3.43
N SER A 15 -6.55 -0.57 -3.26
CA SER A 15 -7.89 -0.41 -2.71
C SER A 15 -7.83 -0.62 -1.21
N VAL A 16 -8.43 0.28 -0.44
CA VAL A 16 -8.51 0.17 1.03
C VAL A 16 -9.93 -0.20 1.43
N LYS A 17 -10.07 -1.13 2.37
CA LYS A 17 -11.38 -1.55 2.89
C LYS A 17 -12.12 -0.36 3.49
N ASN A 18 -13.40 -0.22 3.16
CA ASN A 18 -14.28 0.90 3.53
C ASN A 18 -13.89 2.27 2.97
N GLU A 19 -12.87 2.35 2.12
CA GLU A 19 -12.56 3.57 1.37
C GLU A 19 -13.17 3.48 -0.03
N LYS A 20 -13.80 4.57 -0.48
CA LYS A 20 -14.39 4.63 -1.82
C LYS A 20 -13.33 4.95 -2.88
N GLU A 21 -12.31 5.70 -2.49
CA GLU A 21 -11.24 6.10 -3.40
C GLU A 21 -10.08 5.10 -3.39
N MET A 22 -9.40 5.00 -4.54
CA MET A 22 -8.14 4.26 -4.59
C MET A 22 -7.00 5.14 -4.07
N GLY A 23 -6.09 4.53 -3.32
CA GLY A 23 -4.85 5.15 -2.90
C GLY A 23 -3.67 4.70 -3.75
N VAL A 24 -2.53 5.34 -3.56
CA VAL A 24 -1.24 4.95 -4.14
C VAL A 24 -0.25 4.75 -3.02
N ILE A 25 0.51 3.66 -3.05
CA ILE A 25 1.55 3.41 -2.05
C ILE A 25 2.72 4.37 -2.29
N THR A 26 3.07 5.19 -1.30
CA THR A 26 4.15 6.19 -1.43
C THR A 26 5.46 5.75 -0.81
N ARG A 27 5.40 4.99 0.29
CA ARG A 27 6.57 4.45 0.99
C ARG A 27 6.20 3.29 1.91
N ILE A 28 7.20 2.50 2.26
CA ILE A 28 7.12 1.44 3.27
C ILE A 28 8.21 1.71 4.30
N ASP A 29 7.84 1.68 5.57
CA ASP A 29 8.73 1.80 6.70
C ASP A 29 8.83 0.42 7.37
N TYR A 30 9.91 -0.29 7.07
CA TYR A 30 10.17 -1.63 7.59
C TYR A 30 10.66 -1.64 9.03
N GLU A 31 11.12 -0.51 9.58
CA GLU A 31 11.50 -0.44 10.99
C GLU A 31 10.28 -0.34 11.89
N ARG A 32 9.17 0.17 11.35
CA ARG A 32 7.92 0.42 12.07
C ARG A 32 6.78 -0.47 11.61
N ASP A 33 7.01 -1.36 10.64
CA ASP A 33 5.99 -2.22 10.05
C ASP A 33 4.78 -1.42 9.52
N LEU A 34 5.05 -0.35 8.76
CA LEU A 34 4.02 0.54 8.20
C LEU A 34 4.14 0.71 6.69
N VAL A 35 3.00 0.77 6.01
CA VAL A 35 2.88 1.21 4.62
C VAL A 35 2.08 2.51 4.56
N PHE A 36 2.53 3.44 3.74
CA PHE A 36 1.89 4.74 3.56
C PHE A 36 1.17 4.79 2.23
N VAL A 37 -0.08 5.24 2.28
CA VAL A 37 -0.97 5.31 1.14
C VAL A 37 -1.47 6.74 0.99
N GLN A 38 -1.16 7.34 -0.16
CA GLN A 38 -1.62 8.65 -0.55
C GLN A 38 -2.96 8.54 -1.27
N PHE A 39 -3.95 9.24 -0.74
CA PHE A 39 -5.25 9.47 -1.36
C PHE A 39 -5.29 10.84 -2.04
N ARG A 40 -6.42 11.15 -2.68
CA ARG A 40 -6.66 12.48 -3.25
C ARG A 40 -6.66 13.55 -2.14
N ARG A 41 -6.54 14.82 -2.57
CA ARG A 41 -6.56 16.00 -1.68
C ARG A 41 -5.45 15.98 -0.60
N MET A 42 -4.27 15.46 -0.95
CA MET A 42 -3.09 15.44 -0.08
C MET A 42 -3.28 14.68 1.25
N ARG A 43 -4.26 13.78 1.34
CA ARG A 43 -4.44 12.92 2.53
C ARG A 43 -3.56 11.68 2.42
N GLU A 44 -2.55 11.58 3.27
CA GLU A 44 -1.75 10.37 3.46
C GLU A 44 -2.21 9.65 4.73
N GLU A 45 -2.41 8.34 4.64
CA GLU A 45 -2.66 7.48 5.81
C GLU A 45 -1.65 6.33 5.86
N SER A 46 -1.36 5.86 7.06
CA SER A 46 -0.48 4.72 7.31
C SER A 46 -1.27 3.50 7.76
N TYR A 47 -0.89 2.33 7.27
CA TYR A 47 -1.49 1.05 7.64
C TYR A 47 -0.40 0.05 8.07
N PRO A 48 -0.72 -0.94 8.91
CA PRO A 48 0.21 -2.01 9.26
C PRO A 48 0.70 -2.79 8.03
N TYR A 49 2.00 -3.06 7.97
CA TYR A 49 2.64 -3.81 6.89
C TYR A 49 3.44 -4.98 7.47
N PRO A 50 3.26 -6.22 6.97
CA PRO A 50 2.44 -6.62 5.83
C PRO A 50 0.97 -6.95 6.17
N GLU A 51 0.56 -6.87 7.45
CA GLU A 51 -0.69 -7.44 7.94
C GLU A 51 -1.93 -6.88 7.23
N ALA A 52 -1.92 -5.59 6.85
CA ALA A 52 -3.05 -5.00 6.14
C ALA A 52 -3.26 -5.66 4.77
N PHE A 53 -2.22 -6.14 4.09
CA PHE A 53 -2.35 -6.90 2.85
C PHE A 53 -2.83 -8.33 3.11
N GLU A 54 -2.27 -9.00 4.12
CA GLU A 54 -2.63 -10.38 4.48
C GLU A 54 -4.11 -10.52 4.90
N GLN A 55 -4.62 -9.53 5.63
CA GLN A 55 -6.02 -9.48 6.07
C GLN A 55 -6.98 -8.97 4.97
N GLY A 56 -6.46 -8.65 3.77
CA GLY A 56 -7.24 -8.08 2.68
C GLY A 56 -7.78 -6.67 2.96
N TYR A 57 -7.23 -5.97 3.95
CA TYR A 57 -7.56 -4.58 4.23
C TYR A 57 -7.03 -3.67 3.12
N LEU A 58 -5.82 -3.95 2.64
CA LEU A 58 -5.22 -3.39 1.44
C LEU A 58 -5.21 -4.45 0.34
N THR A 59 -5.72 -4.09 -0.83
CA THR A 59 -5.69 -4.97 -2.01
C THR A 59 -5.00 -4.25 -3.16
N MET A 60 -3.88 -4.82 -3.63
CA MET A 60 -3.17 -4.30 -4.80
C MET A 60 -4.04 -4.37 -6.06
N LYS A 61 -4.00 -3.30 -6.84
CA LYS A 61 -4.65 -3.23 -8.16
C LYS A 61 -3.56 -2.96 -9.18
N PHE A 62 -2.90 -4.03 -9.60
CA PHE A 62 -1.93 -3.97 -10.69
C PHE A 62 -2.61 -3.43 -11.94
N SER A 63 -2.10 -2.32 -12.46
CA SER A 63 -2.47 -1.88 -13.79
C SER A 63 -1.81 -2.83 -14.77
N LYS A 64 -2.59 -3.69 -15.47
CA LYS A 64 -2.07 -4.38 -16.65
C LYS A 64 -1.61 -3.30 -17.64
N ARG A 65 -0.31 -3.23 -17.87
CA ARG A 65 0.28 -2.45 -18.97
C ARG A 65 0.02 -3.17 -20.28
#